data_AF-A0A242KY97-F1
#
_entry.id   AF-A0A242KY97-F1
#
_cell.length_a   1.000
_cell.length_b   1.000
_cell.length_c   1.000
_cell.angle_alpha   90.00
_cell.angle_beta   90.00
_cell.angle_gamma   90.00
#
_symmetry.space_group_name_H-M   'P 1'
#
loop_
_entity.id
_entity.type
_entity.pdbx_description
1 polymer ?
#
loop_
_entity_poly.entity_id
_entity_poly.type
_entity_poly.pdbx_seq_one_letter_code
_entity_poly.pdbx_strand_id
1 'polypeptide(L)'
;MEMVFTTDTLIALIALVLAVGSSVFTWLSSRYSIDLCHVEKYVLSSQNFIEFSIVNTSPKPLRLQKLALYSKNSIITDNQFDPYEHLTKLNEIKADEYDRKHATNFSGIELATSLANPYRMPNFVSRDLETSNNFQGEVYLLPSQKITFSYFVDDIPDTVLISANKRISCFKKSKLIPMNFNQHS
;
A
#
# COMPACT_ATOMS: atom_id res chain seq x y z
N MET A 1 -20.67 34.47 -50.63
CA MET A 1 -19.32 33.88 -50.65
C MET A 1 -19.52 32.40 -50.94
N GLU A 2 -19.43 32.01 -52.21
CA GLU A 2 -19.58 30.60 -52.59
C GLU A 2 -18.29 29.87 -52.22
N MET A 3 -18.41 28.86 -51.36
CA MET A 3 -17.27 28.03 -50.97
C MET A 3 -17.04 27.01 -52.10
N VAL A 4 -16.15 27.35 -53.04
CA VAL A 4 -15.76 26.43 -54.12
C VAL A 4 -14.91 25.32 -53.50
N PHE A 5 -15.52 24.15 -53.31
CA PHE A 5 -14.86 22.97 -52.79
C PHE A 5 -14.01 22.34 -53.91
N THR A 6 -12.70 22.52 -53.85
CA THR A 6 -11.73 21.89 -54.76
C THR A 6 -11.19 20.58 -54.18
N THR A 7 -10.59 19.73 -55.02
CA THR A 7 -9.91 18.50 -54.57
C THR A 7 -8.84 18.77 -53.52
N ASP A 8 -8.13 19.90 -53.65
CA ASP A 8 -7.11 20.32 -52.69
C ASP A 8 -7.72 20.64 -51.32
N THR A 9 -8.88 21.31 -51.29
CA THR A 9 -9.61 21.56 -50.03
C THR A 9 -10.10 20.27 -49.38
N LEU A 10 -10.52 19.27 -50.16
CA LEU A 10 -10.91 17.96 -49.64
C LEU A 10 -9.72 17.20 -49.03
N ILE A 11 -8.59 17.17 -49.73
CA ILE A 11 -7.35 16.54 -49.23
C ILE A 11 -6.87 17.24 -47.96
N ALA A 12 -6.89 18.57 -47.93
CA ALA A 12 -6.53 19.34 -46.74
C ALA A 12 -7.44 19.03 -45.54
N LEU A 13 -8.75 18.85 -45.76
CA LEU A 13 -9.69 18.50 -44.71
C LEU A 13 -9.46 17.08 -44.16
N ILE A 14 -9.17 16.11 -45.03
CA ILE A 14 -8.81 14.75 -44.61
C ILE A 14 -7.50 14.76 -43.81
N ALA A 15 -6.49 15.48 -44.29
CA ALA A 15 -5.21 15.63 -43.59
C ALA A 15 -5.39 16.27 -42.21
N LEU A 16 -6.26 17.28 -42.08
CA LEU A 16 -6.58 17.91 -40.80
C LEU A 16 -7.24 16.92 -39.83
N VAL A 17 -8.22 16.14 -40.28
CA VAL A 17 -8.89 15.12 -39.45
C VAL A 17 -7.88 14.07 -38.97
N LEU A 18 -6.99 13.60 -39.85
CA LEU A 18 -5.92 12.66 -39.49
C LEU A 18 -4.93 13.27 -38.50
N ALA A 19 -4.54 14.54 -38.68
CA ALA A 19 -3.64 15.23 -37.77
C ALA A 19 -4.24 15.43 -36.38
N VAL A 20 -5.51 15.81 -36.30
CA VAL A 20 -6.26 15.95 -35.04
C VAL A 20 -6.41 14.58 -34.37
N GLY A 21 -6.84 13.56 -35.11
CA GLY A 21 -6.99 12.19 -34.61
C GLY A 21 -5.68 11.62 -34.05
N SER A 22 -4.59 11.77 -34.81
CA SER A 22 -3.24 11.36 -34.39
C SER A 22 -2.77 12.10 -33.13
N SER A 23 -3.01 13.41 -33.06
CA SER A 23 -2.65 14.21 -31.88
C SER A 23 -3.42 13.79 -30.64
N VAL A 24 -4.73 13.56 -30.76
CA VAL A 24 -5.59 13.10 -29.65
C VAL A 24 -5.16 11.71 -29.19
N PHE A 25 -4.94 10.79 -30.12
CA PHE A 25 -4.48 9.43 -29.81
C PHE A 25 -3.13 9.44 -29.10
N THR A 26 -2.16 10.20 -29.62
CA THR A 26 -0.83 10.34 -29.01
C THR A 26 -0.93 10.94 -27.61
N TRP A 27 -1.80 11.93 -27.41
CA TRP A 27 -2.02 12.52 -26.10
C TRP A 27 -2.63 11.54 -25.11
N LEU A 28 -3.65 10.77 -25.51
CA LEU A 28 -4.27 9.75 -24.65
C LEU A 28 -3.27 8.66 -24.26
N SER A 29 -2.54 8.11 -25.23
CA SER A 29 -1.58 7.02 -25.02
C SER A 29 -0.34 7.43 -24.23
N SER A 30 0.03 8.71 -24.23
CA SER A 30 1.26 9.19 -23.59
C SER A 30 1.06 9.73 -22.17
N ARG A 31 -0.17 9.68 -21.64
CA ARG A 31 -0.53 10.14 -20.30
C ARG A 31 0.06 9.26 -19.21
N TYR A 32 0.49 9.92 -18.13
CA TYR A 32 0.82 9.22 -16.89
C TYR A 32 -0.48 8.84 -16.19
N SER A 33 -0.50 7.65 -15.64
CA SER A 33 -1.63 7.05 -14.94
C SER A 33 -1.10 6.08 -13.91
N ILE A 34 -1.77 6.04 -12.78
CA ILE A 34 -1.48 5.15 -11.67
C ILE A 34 -2.81 4.58 -11.21
N ASP A 35 -2.80 3.32 -10.80
CA ASP A 35 -3.97 2.70 -10.19
C ASP A 35 -3.61 1.90 -8.94
N LEU A 36 -4.65 1.52 -8.21
CA LEU A 36 -4.52 0.52 -7.15
C LEU A 36 -4.82 -0.87 -7.69
N CYS A 37 -4.09 -1.85 -7.20
CA CYS A 37 -4.40 -3.25 -7.36
C CYS A 37 -4.20 -3.96 -6.02
N HIS A 38 -4.83 -5.13 -5.86
CA HIS A 38 -4.67 -5.98 -4.68
C HIS A 38 -4.87 -5.20 -3.38
N VAL A 39 -6.11 -4.81 -3.11
CA VAL A 39 -6.49 -4.03 -1.92
C VAL A 39 -7.14 -4.98 -0.92
N GLU A 40 -6.49 -5.22 0.19
CA GLU A 40 -6.87 -6.22 1.18
C GLU A 40 -6.85 -5.63 2.59
N LYS A 41 -7.66 -6.24 3.46
CA LYS A 41 -7.72 -5.89 4.88
C LYS A 41 -7.80 -7.16 5.70
N TYR A 42 -7.10 -7.14 6.82
CA TYR A 42 -7.02 -8.24 7.76
C TYR A 42 -7.06 -7.68 9.19
N VAL A 43 -7.39 -8.53 10.15
CA VAL A 43 -7.23 -8.22 11.57
C VAL A 43 -6.17 -9.14 12.12
N LEU A 44 -5.03 -8.57 12.52
CA LEU A 44 -3.89 -9.31 13.05
C LEU A 44 -3.66 -8.87 14.49
N SER A 45 -3.65 -9.81 15.44
CA SER A 45 -3.48 -9.50 16.87
C SER A 45 -4.44 -8.42 17.41
N SER A 46 -5.69 -8.40 16.93
CA SER A 46 -6.72 -7.38 17.24
C SER A 46 -6.41 -5.96 16.72
N GLN A 47 -5.46 -5.83 15.79
CA GLN A 47 -5.14 -4.59 15.08
C GLN A 47 -5.62 -4.68 13.63
N ASN A 48 -6.14 -3.59 13.07
CA ASN A 48 -6.48 -3.60 11.65
C ASN A 48 -5.20 -3.49 10.83
N PHE A 49 -5.03 -4.38 9.87
CA PHE A 49 -3.94 -4.39 8.92
C PHE A 49 -4.51 -4.20 7.53
N ILE A 50 -3.90 -3.31 6.75
CA ILE A 50 -4.27 -3.07 5.36
C ILE A 50 -3.06 -3.31 4.48
N GLU A 51 -3.31 -3.92 3.33
CA GLU A 51 -2.32 -4.09 2.28
C GLU A 51 -2.90 -3.58 0.96
N PHE A 52 -2.12 -2.80 0.22
CA PHE A 52 -2.49 -2.39 -1.12
C PHE A 52 -1.29 -2.22 -2.02
N SER A 53 -1.48 -2.53 -3.31
CA SER A 53 -0.46 -2.30 -4.33
C SER A 53 -0.77 -1.08 -5.18
N ILE A 54 0.25 -0.27 -5.43
CA ILE A 54 0.20 0.82 -6.42
C ILE A 54 0.87 0.32 -7.70
N VAL A 55 0.16 0.41 -8.82
CA VAL A 55 0.67 0.02 -10.14
C VAL A 55 0.78 1.22 -11.08
N ASN A 56 1.92 1.34 -11.76
CA ASN A 56 2.07 2.29 -12.85
C ASN A 56 1.44 1.72 -14.13
N THR A 57 0.26 2.23 -14.50
CA THR A 57 -0.45 1.80 -15.72
C THR A 57 -0.04 2.59 -16.96
N SER A 58 0.94 3.49 -16.85
CA SER A 58 1.41 4.32 -17.95
C SER A 58 2.63 3.73 -18.66
N PRO A 59 2.86 4.08 -19.94
CA PRO A 59 4.01 3.57 -20.69
C PRO A 59 5.34 4.22 -20.30
N LYS A 60 5.35 5.09 -19.28
CA LYS A 60 6.52 5.87 -18.86
C LYS A 60 6.79 5.68 -17.37
N PRO A 61 8.05 5.76 -16.93
CA PRO A 61 8.34 5.72 -15.52
C PRO A 61 7.82 6.98 -14.80
N LEU A 62 7.44 6.81 -13.54
CA LEU A 62 6.95 7.89 -12.69
C LEU A 62 7.58 7.80 -11.29
N ARG A 63 7.67 8.96 -10.63
CA ARG A 63 8.17 9.03 -9.25
C ARG A 63 7.05 9.46 -8.33
N LEU A 64 6.67 8.58 -7.40
CA LEU A 64 5.78 8.88 -6.30
C LEU A 64 6.51 9.79 -5.31
N GLN A 65 5.84 10.82 -4.83
CA GLN A 65 6.40 11.82 -3.91
C GLN A 65 5.65 11.86 -2.58
N LYS A 66 4.36 11.55 -2.61
CA LYS A 66 3.52 11.54 -1.42
C LYS A 66 2.47 10.47 -1.54
N LEU A 67 2.24 9.79 -0.43
CA LEU A 67 1.16 8.86 -0.20
C LEU A 67 0.48 9.27 1.10
N ALA A 68 -0.85 9.39 1.10
CA ALA A 68 -1.62 9.67 2.31
C ALA A 68 -2.94 8.89 2.27
N LEU A 69 -3.29 8.28 3.39
CA LEU A 69 -4.53 7.52 3.57
C LEU A 69 -5.58 8.43 4.24
N TYR A 70 -6.83 8.32 3.82
CA TYR A 70 -7.93 9.12 4.38
C TYR A 70 -9.15 8.25 4.68
N SER A 71 -9.78 8.51 5.83
CA SER A 71 -11.11 8.02 6.21
C SER A 71 -11.99 9.20 6.56
N LYS A 72 -13.16 9.37 5.93
CA LYS A 72 -14.11 10.47 6.20
C LYS A 72 -13.46 11.87 6.39
N ASN A 73 -12.46 12.20 5.56
CA ASN A 73 -11.62 13.42 5.58
C ASN A 73 -10.52 13.51 6.66
N SER A 74 -10.39 12.54 7.56
CA SER A 74 -9.27 12.44 8.49
C SER A 74 -8.11 11.70 7.86
N ILE A 75 -6.88 12.16 8.10
CA ILE A 75 -5.67 11.47 7.66
C ILE A 75 -5.45 10.26 8.57
N ILE A 76 -5.31 9.09 7.98
CA ILE A 76 -4.94 7.86 8.69
C ILE A 76 -3.43 7.65 8.56
N THR A 77 -2.79 7.36 9.68
CA THR A 77 -1.37 7.03 9.75
C THR A 77 -1.20 5.63 10.32
N ASP A 78 -0.03 5.05 10.08
CA ASP A 78 0.37 3.82 10.75
C ASP A 78 0.37 4.02 12.27
N ASN A 79 -0.21 3.10 13.02
CA ASN A 79 -0.23 3.15 14.48
C ASN A 79 1.05 2.60 15.12
N GLN A 80 2.06 2.27 14.31
CA GLN A 80 3.38 1.78 14.73
C GLN A 80 3.33 0.47 15.50
N PHE A 81 2.26 -0.31 15.31
CA PHE A 81 2.17 -1.64 15.91
C PHE A 81 3.25 -2.57 15.35
N ASP A 82 4.08 -3.10 16.25
CA ASP A 82 5.04 -4.16 15.92
C ASP A 82 4.53 -5.52 16.45
N PRO A 83 4.13 -6.44 15.55
CA PRO A 83 3.70 -7.78 15.92
C PRO A 83 4.75 -8.57 16.69
N TYR A 84 6.04 -8.36 16.41
CA TYR A 84 7.13 -9.06 17.08
C TYR A 84 7.25 -8.61 18.54
N GLU A 85 7.20 -7.30 18.79
CA GLU A 85 7.21 -6.75 20.16
C GLU A 85 5.99 -7.23 20.94
N HIS A 86 4.81 -7.23 20.33
CA HIS A 86 3.58 -7.72 20.93
C HIS A 86 3.67 -9.21 21.30
N LEU A 87 4.15 -10.06 20.39
CA LEU A 87 4.34 -11.49 20.64
C LEU A 87 5.35 -11.74 21.78
N THR A 88 6.44 -10.96 21.82
CA THR A 88 7.48 -11.08 22.84
C THR A 88 6.91 -10.78 24.22
N LYS A 89 6.16 -9.68 24.39
CA LYS A 89 5.48 -9.34 25.65
C LYS A 89 4.49 -10.41 26.08
N LEU A 90 3.71 -10.97 25.15
CA LEU A 90 2.79 -12.06 25.45
C LEU A 90 3.51 -13.33 25.93
N ASN A 91 4.65 -13.65 25.32
CA ASN A 91 5.46 -14.79 25.75
C ASN A 91 6.08 -14.56 27.13
N GLU A 92 6.54 -13.34 27.43
CA GLU A 92 7.05 -12.99 28.77
C GLU A 92 5.97 -13.18 29.85
N ILE A 93 4.76 -12.70 29.60
CA ILE A 93 3.63 -12.89 30.53
C ILE A 93 3.33 -14.39 30.72
N LYS A 94 3.27 -15.16 29.64
CA LYS A 94 3.06 -16.62 29.71
C LYS A 94 4.21 -17.34 30.41
N ALA A 95 5.44 -16.90 30.20
CA ALA A 95 6.62 -17.42 30.86
C ALA A 95 6.51 -17.22 32.37
N ASP A 96 6.17 -16.02 32.83
CA ASP A 96 6.01 -15.70 34.23
C ASP A 96 4.84 -16.46 34.88
N GLU A 97 3.72 -16.63 34.16
CA GLU A 97 2.62 -17.48 34.62
C GLU A 97 3.01 -18.95 34.73
N TYR A 98 3.79 -19.45 33.76
CA TYR A 98 4.29 -20.82 33.77
C TYR A 98 5.22 -21.05 34.94
N ASP A 99 6.17 -20.13 35.17
CA ASP A 99 7.10 -20.17 36.29
C ASP A 99 6.35 -20.15 37.63
N ARG A 100 5.32 -19.30 37.79
CA ARG A 100 4.46 -19.28 39.00
C ARG A 100 3.74 -20.60 39.26
N LYS A 101 3.25 -21.27 38.20
CA LYS A 101 2.50 -22.54 38.30
C LYS A 101 3.40 -23.75 38.52
N HIS A 102 4.64 -23.71 38.01
CA HIS A 102 5.57 -24.84 38.03
C HIS A 102 6.75 -24.63 38.98
N ALA A 103 6.74 -23.54 39.77
CA ALA A 103 7.69 -23.34 40.86
C ALA A 103 7.56 -24.48 41.88
N THR A 104 8.43 -25.48 41.74
CA THR A 104 8.58 -26.55 42.73
C THR A 104 9.56 -26.08 43.79
N ASN A 105 9.07 -25.82 45.00
CA ASN A 105 9.92 -25.62 46.18
C ASN A 105 10.56 -26.96 46.57
N PHE A 106 11.87 -27.12 46.36
CA PHE A 106 12.61 -28.28 46.85
C PHE A 106 13.62 -27.84 47.91
N SER A 107 13.35 -28.19 49.18
CA SER A 107 14.26 -27.96 50.32
C SER A 107 14.77 -26.52 50.48
N GLY A 108 13.91 -25.53 50.28
CA GLY A 108 14.25 -24.10 50.47
C GLY A 108 15.13 -23.50 49.35
N ILE A 109 15.36 -24.23 48.26
CA ILE A 109 16.07 -23.77 47.08
C ILE A 109 15.05 -23.68 45.94
N GLU A 110 14.85 -22.48 45.40
CA GLU A 110 14.10 -22.29 44.15
C GLU A 110 14.93 -22.89 43.01
N LEU A 111 14.60 -24.10 42.55
CA LEU A 111 15.18 -24.61 41.30
C LEU A 111 14.62 -23.76 40.15
N ALA A 112 15.52 -23.09 39.42
CA ALA A 112 15.16 -22.26 38.29
C ALA A 112 14.43 -23.10 37.22
N THR A 113 13.10 -22.96 37.15
CA THR A 113 12.25 -23.47 36.06
C THR A 113 12.60 -22.86 34.71
N SER A 114 13.40 -21.79 34.71
CA SER A 114 13.85 -20.99 33.56
C SER A 114 14.39 -21.81 32.38
N LEU A 115 15.12 -22.91 32.62
CA LEU A 115 15.67 -23.75 31.54
C LEU A 115 14.64 -24.68 30.87
N ALA A 116 13.53 -24.99 31.56
CA ALA A 116 12.46 -25.84 31.05
C ALA A 116 11.23 -25.04 30.59
N ASN A 117 11.25 -23.72 30.70
CA ASN A 117 10.14 -22.86 30.33
C ASN A 117 10.11 -22.69 28.80
N PRO A 118 9.12 -23.28 28.09
CA PRO A 118 9.07 -23.23 26.62
C PRO A 118 8.89 -21.80 26.09
N TYR A 119 8.38 -20.87 26.90
CA TYR A 119 8.14 -19.48 26.51
C TYR A 119 9.36 -18.56 26.67
N ARG A 120 10.40 -18.98 27.41
CA ARG A 120 11.68 -18.26 27.52
C ARG A 120 12.69 -18.66 26.44
N MET A 121 12.39 -19.72 25.68
CA MET A 121 13.23 -20.14 24.56
C MET A 121 13.15 -19.15 23.40
N PRO A 122 14.24 -18.93 22.64
CA PRO A 122 14.23 -18.05 21.48
C PRO A 122 13.15 -18.52 20.50
N ASN A 123 12.19 -17.64 20.22
CA ASN A 123 11.05 -17.98 19.38
C ASN A 123 11.50 -18.01 17.91
N PHE A 124 11.61 -19.20 17.30
CA PHE A 124 11.98 -19.37 15.89
C PHE A 124 10.89 -18.95 14.90
N VAL A 125 9.71 -18.57 15.39
CA VAL A 125 8.48 -18.28 14.61
C VAL A 125 8.45 -16.84 14.08
N SER A 126 9.42 -15.99 14.43
CA SER A 126 9.38 -14.55 14.12
C SER A 126 9.57 -14.19 12.65
N ARG A 127 9.91 -15.14 11.78
CA ARG A 127 10.29 -14.86 10.39
C ARG A 127 9.10 -14.55 9.47
N ASP A 128 7.90 -14.98 9.83
CA ASP A 128 6.71 -14.89 8.96
C ASP A 128 5.66 -13.88 9.44
N LEU A 129 6.00 -12.99 10.38
CA LEU A 129 5.08 -11.96 10.85
C LEU A 129 5.00 -10.82 9.83
N GLU A 130 3.79 -10.52 9.37
CA GLU A 130 3.52 -9.38 8.51
C GLU A 130 3.81 -8.08 9.25
N THR A 131 4.73 -7.27 8.73
CA THR A 131 5.11 -5.97 9.28
C THR A 131 4.68 -4.84 8.35
N SER A 132 4.50 -3.64 8.90
CA SER A 132 4.16 -2.46 8.09
C SER A 132 5.29 -2.11 7.12
N ASN A 133 4.96 -2.01 5.83
CA ASN A 133 5.80 -1.47 4.78
C ASN A 133 5.29 -0.08 4.38
N ASN A 134 5.61 0.90 5.22
CA ASN A 134 5.15 2.27 5.08
C ASN A 134 5.86 3.00 3.94
N PHE A 135 5.19 4.00 3.36
CA PHE A 135 5.81 4.91 2.41
C PHE A 135 6.87 5.79 3.11
N GLN A 136 8.15 5.49 2.91
CA GLN A 136 9.25 6.21 3.57
C GLN A 136 9.80 7.41 2.79
N GLY A 137 9.34 7.63 1.55
CA GLY A 137 9.88 8.69 0.72
C GLY A 137 9.64 8.45 -0.77
N GLU A 138 10.45 9.04 -1.63
CA GLU A 138 10.22 8.95 -3.07
C GLU A 138 10.40 7.51 -3.60
N VAL A 139 9.38 7.02 -4.33
CA VAL A 139 9.42 5.69 -4.96
C VAL A 139 9.40 5.85 -6.47
N TYR A 140 10.32 5.16 -7.14
CA TYR A 140 10.37 5.13 -8.60
C TYR A 140 9.63 3.89 -9.13
N LEU A 141 8.68 4.10 -10.04
CA LEU A 141 7.87 3.05 -10.65
C LEU A 141 8.07 3.02 -12.16
N LEU A 142 8.61 1.92 -12.66
CA LEU A 142 8.69 1.61 -14.08
C LEU A 142 7.29 1.30 -14.66
N PRO A 143 7.11 1.36 -15.98
CA PRO A 143 5.87 0.92 -16.63
C PRO A 143 5.47 -0.48 -16.19
N SER A 144 4.19 -0.67 -15.86
CA SER A 144 3.61 -1.94 -15.37
C SER A 144 4.20 -2.47 -14.05
N GLN A 145 5.08 -1.71 -13.40
CA GLN A 145 5.61 -2.09 -12.10
C GLN A 145 4.57 -1.83 -11.01
N LYS A 146 4.47 -2.80 -10.09
CA LYS A 146 3.70 -2.69 -8.86
C LYS A 146 4.62 -2.58 -7.65
N ILE A 147 4.18 -1.84 -6.64
CA ILE A 147 4.79 -1.82 -5.32
C ILE A 147 3.69 -1.95 -4.27
N THR A 148 3.93 -2.80 -3.28
CA THR A 148 3.00 -3.08 -2.19
C THR A 148 3.35 -2.23 -0.98
N PHE A 149 2.35 -1.64 -0.36
CA PHE A 149 2.45 -0.97 0.93
C PHE A 149 1.50 -1.62 1.91
N SER A 150 1.93 -1.69 3.16
CA SER A 150 1.14 -2.25 4.25
C SER A 150 1.23 -1.38 5.49
N TYR A 151 0.12 -1.27 6.22
CA TYR A 151 -0.03 -0.39 7.39
C TYR A 151 -0.87 -1.08 8.46
N PHE A 152 -0.49 -0.92 9.72
CA PHE A 152 -1.37 -1.15 10.85
C PHE A 152 -2.11 0.16 11.16
N VAL A 153 -3.43 0.13 11.19
CA VAL A 153 -4.25 1.34 11.30
C VAL A 153 -5.33 1.18 12.36
N ASP A 154 -5.65 2.27 13.06
CA ASP A 154 -6.75 2.26 14.03
C ASP A 154 -8.10 2.24 13.31
N ASP A 155 -8.22 3.05 12.25
CA ASP A 155 -9.41 3.15 11.41
C ASP A 155 -9.12 2.74 9.96
N ILE A 156 -10.07 2.02 9.33
CA ILE A 156 -9.94 1.59 7.93
C ILE A 156 -10.08 2.82 7.01
N PRO A 157 -9.10 3.08 6.11
CA PRO A 157 -9.16 4.20 5.18
C PRO A 157 -10.10 3.91 4.00
N ASP A 158 -10.86 4.92 3.56
CA ASP A 158 -11.76 4.81 2.41
C ASP A 158 -11.06 5.18 1.10
N THR A 159 -10.02 6.02 1.17
CA THR A 159 -9.33 6.57 0.01
C THR A 159 -7.84 6.71 0.25
N VAL A 160 -7.07 6.65 -0.83
CA VAL A 160 -5.64 6.95 -0.85
C VAL A 160 -5.36 8.09 -1.82
N LEU A 161 -4.62 9.07 -1.34
CA LEU A 161 -4.10 10.17 -2.14
C LEU A 161 -2.66 9.86 -2.54
N ILE A 162 -2.45 9.73 -3.84
CA ILE A 162 -1.13 9.51 -4.42
C ILE A 162 -0.72 10.78 -5.16
N SER A 163 0.50 11.26 -4.91
CA SER A 163 1.09 12.39 -5.65
C SER A 163 2.40 11.99 -6.29
N ALA A 164 2.64 12.51 -7.50
CA ALA A 164 3.80 12.19 -8.31
C ALA A 164 4.49 13.44 -8.85
N ASN A 165 5.70 13.26 -9.38
CA ASN A 165 6.45 14.33 -10.04
C ASN A 165 5.77 14.84 -11.34
N LYS A 166 4.96 13.99 -11.99
CA LYS A 166 4.23 14.26 -13.24
C LYS A 166 2.71 14.32 -13.03
N ARG A 167 1.98 14.81 -14.03
CA ARG A 167 0.51 14.92 -14.02
C ARG A 167 -0.10 13.54 -14.25
N ILE A 168 -0.78 13.01 -13.25
CA ILE A 168 -1.36 11.66 -13.21
C ILE A 168 -2.89 11.66 -13.22
N SER A 169 -3.51 12.83 -13.07
CA SER A 169 -4.96 13.02 -13.18
C SER A 169 -5.24 14.27 -14.00
N CYS A 170 -5.39 14.09 -15.33
CA CYS A 170 -5.53 15.18 -16.30
C CYS A 170 -4.46 16.28 -16.12
N PHE A 171 -4.79 17.35 -15.40
CA PHE A 171 -3.91 18.50 -15.14
C PHE A 171 -3.22 18.47 -13.78
N LYS A 172 -3.62 17.55 -12.88
CA LYS A 172 -3.13 17.45 -11.50
C LYS A 172 -2.02 16.41 -11.38
N LYS A 173 -1.06 16.70 -10.48
CA LYS A 173 0.03 15.79 -10.08
C LYS A 173 -0.38 14.80 -9.00
N SER A 174 -1.63 14.88 -8.55
CA SER A 174 -2.20 13.99 -7.55
C SER A 174 -3.46 13.31 -8.07
N LYS A 175 -3.72 12.12 -7.57
CA LYS A 175 -4.92 11.33 -7.83
C LYS A 175 -5.41 10.77 -6.50
N LEU A 176 -6.69 10.98 -6.21
CA LEU A 176 -7.38 10.35 -5.10
C LEU A 176 -8.04 9.09 -5.64
N ILE A 177 -7.77 7.94 -5.04
CA ILE A 177 -8.29 6.65 -5.48
C ILE A 177 -9.07 6.02 -4.32
N PRO A 178 -10.33 5.60 -4.51
CA PRO A 178 -11.08 4.87 -3.49
C PRO A 178 -10.48 3.48 -3.27
N MET A 179 -10.39 3.07 -2.00
CA MET A 179 -9.93 1.75 -1.61
C MET A 179 -11.14 0.82 -1.51
N ASN A 180 -11.27 -0.12 -2.43
CA ASN A 180 -12.37 -1.07 -2.43
C ASN A 180 -11.91 -2.43 -1.88
N PHE A 181 -12.15 -2.66 -0.59
CA PHE A 181 -11.80 -3.91 0.08
C PHE A 181 -12.75 -5.08 -0.22
N ASN A 182 -13.82 -4.86 -0.98
CA ASN A 182 -14.84 -5.89 -1.24
C ASN A 182 -14.60 -6.67 -2.55
N GLN A 183 -13.43 -6.55 -3.18
CA GLN A 183 -13.18 -7.18 -4.48
C GLN A 183 -12.85 -8.69 -4.42
N HIS A 184 -12.77 -9.27 -3.23
CA HIS A 184 -12.67 -10.72 -3.02
C HIS A 184 -13.56 -11.16 -1.85
N SER A 185 -14.84 -11.41 -2.14
CA SER A 185 -15.76 -12.19 -1.33
C SER A 185 -16.29 -13.36 -2.14
#